data_AF-A0A9E4I155-F1
#
_entry.id   AF-A0A9E4I155-F1
#
_cell.length_a   1.000
_cell.length_b   1.000
_cell.length_c   1.000
_cell.angle_alpha   90.00
_cell.angle_beta   90.00
_cell.angle_gamma   90.00
#
_symmetry.space_group_name_H-M   'P 1'
#
loop_
_entity.id
_entity.type
_entity.pdbx_description
1 polymer ?
#
loop_
_entity_poly.entity_id
_entity_poly.type
_entity_poly.pdbx_seq_one_letter_code
_entity_poly.pdbx_strand_id
1 'polypeptide(L)'
;LTWVCGTVLTSNAPHYDKAHDLINAMIAPEVGEHVIVEFGYGHSSAAAFDLVSDDDLTARGLSRNPSDILDKGVFLRAQAEEIETKINRDWGEMIAGF
;
A
#
# COMPACT_ATOMS: atom_id res chain seq x y z
N LEU A 1 7.65 2.96 8.85
CA LEU A 1 6.69 1.84 8.86
C LEU A 1 6.40 1.48 7.42
N THR A 2 6.51 0.21 7.05
CA THR A 2 6.20 -0.24 5.68
C THR A 2 4.80 -0.83 5.68
N TRP A 3 3.99 -0.40 4.69
CA TRP A 3 2.63 -0.86 4.49
C TRP A 3 2.39 -1.12 3.00
N VAL A 4 1.52 -2.07 2.71
CA VAL A 4 1.03 -2.40 1.38
C VAL A 4 -0.49 -2.37 1.44
N CYS A 5 -1.07 -1.38 0.77
CA CYS A 5 -2.51 -1.29 0.57
C CYS A 5 -2.96 -2.32 -0.47
N GLY A 6 -4.22 -2.69 -0.45
CA GLY A 6 -4.79 -3.52 -1.48
C GLY A 6 -6.30 -3.58 -1.40
N THR A 7 -6.89 -4.24 -2.39
CA THR A 7 -8.30 -4.59 -2.40
C THR A 7 -8.49 -5.98 -1.82
N VAL A 8 -9.62 -6.20 -1.15
CA VAL A 8 -10.03 -7.50 -0.62
C VAL A 8 -11.48 -7.72 -1.03
N LEU A 9 -11.78 -8.95 -1.43
CA LEU A 9 -13.14 -9.37 -1.74
C LEU A 9 -13.80 -9.96 -0.49
N THR A 10 -14.95 -9.39 -0.08
CA THR A 10 -15.70 -9.92 1.06
C THR A 10 -16.42 -11.22 0.68
N SER A 11 -16.61 -12.11 1.65
CA SER A 11 -17.21 -13.44 1.42
C SER A 11 -18.65 -13.41 0.89
N ASN A 12 -19.34 -12.28 1.07
CA ASN A 12 -20.72 -12.07 0.67
C ASN A 12 -20.86 -11.05 -0.48
N ALA A 13 -19.80 -10.82 -1.27
CA ALA A 13 -19.83 -9.87 -2.37
C ALA A 13 -20.98 -10.19 -3.36
N PRO A 14 -21.99 -9.29 -3.52
CA PRO A 14 -23.18 -9.58 -4.32
C PRO A 14 -22.91 -9.59 -5.83
N HIS A 15 -21.78 -9.04 -6.26
CA HIS A 15 -21.38 -8.90 -7.66
C HIS A 15 -19.92 -9.35 -7.84
N TYR A 16 -19.68 -10.64 -7.65
CA TYR A 16 -18.35 -11.25 -7.70
C TYR A 16 -17.57 -10.89 -8.97
N ASP A 17 -18.19 -11.06 -10.14
CA ASP A 17 -17.53 -10.79 -11.43
C ASP A 17 -17.11 -9.33 -11.57
N LYS A 18 -18.01 -8.39 -11.22
CA LYS A 18 -17.70 -6.95 -11.26
C LYS A 18 -16.60 -6.55 -10.29
N ALA A 19 -16.52 -7.22 -9.14
CA ALA A 19 -15.45 -6.97 -8.17
C ALA A 19 -14.09 -7.42 -8.75
N HIS A 20 -14.05 -8.54 -9.47
CA HIS A 20 -12.86 -8.96 -10.20
C HIS A 20 -12.51 -8.03 -11.36
N ASP A 21 -13.50 -7.53 -12.11
CA ASP A 21 -13.28 -6.53 -13.15
C ASP A 21 -12.58 -5.28 -12.57
N LEU A 22 -13.04 -4.82 -11.40
CA LEU A 22 -12.42 -3.69 -10.70
C LEU A 22 -10.99 -4.02 -10.24
N ILE A 23 -10.77 -5.19 -9.63
CA ILE A 23 -9.42 -5.60 -9.19
C ILE A 23 -8.46 -5.66 -10.37
N ASN A 24 -8.89 -6.24 -11.49
CA ASN A 24 -8.10 -6.30 -12.72
C ASN A 24 -7.77 -4.91 -13.26
N ALA A 25 -8.75 -3.99 -13.28
CA ALA A 25 -8.52 -2.61 -13.68
C ALA A 25 -7.53 -1.90 -12.74
N MET A 26 -7.63 -2.11 -11.43
CA MET A 26 -6.74 -1.47 -10.45
C MET A 26 -5.29 -1.95 -10.57
N ILE A 27 -5.04 -3.19 -10.99
CA ILE A 27 -3.68 -3.71 -11.17
C ILE A 27 -3.14 -3.53 -12.59
N ALA A 28 -3.89 -2.85 -13.48
CA ALA A 28 -3.45 -2.57 -14.83
C ALA A 28 -2.21 -1.65 -14.84
N PRO A 29 -1.24 -1.87 -15.76
CA PRO A 29 0.00 -1.10 -15.80
C PRO A 29 -0.20 0.42 -15.86
N GLU A 30 -1.13 0.90 -16.67
CA GLU A 30 -1.45 2.32 -16.85
C GLU A 30 -2.05 2.96 -15.59
N VAL A 31 -2.83 2.19 -14.82
CA VAL A 31 -3.34 2.65 -13.52
C VAL A 31 -2.18 2.73 -12.52
N GLY A 32 -1.28 1.75 -12.55
CA GLY A 32 -0.07 1.78 -11.73
C GLY A 32 0.85 2.95 -12.07
N GLU A 33 1.05 3.25 -13.36
CA GLU A 33 1.82 4.41 -13.82
C GLU A 33 1.23 5.70 -13.27
N HIS A 34 -0.09 5.88 -13.39
CA HIS A 34 -0.79 7.03 -12.85
C HIS A 34 -0.60 7.16 -11.33
N VAL A 35 -0.73 6.05 -10.59
CA VAL A 35 -0.51 6.04 -9.13
C VAL A 35 0.93 6.44 -8.77
N ILE A 36 1.91 5.95 -9.52
CA ILE A 36 3.32 6.31 -9.31
C ILE A 36 3.52 7.79 -9.61
N VAL A 37 3.11 8.26 -10.79
CA VAL A 37 3.42 9.61 -11.26
C VAL A 37 2.66 10.67 -10.48
N GLU A 38 1.35 10.50 -10.27
CA GLU A 38 0.51 11.54 -9.66
C GLU A 38 0.52 11.48 -8.13
N PHE A 39 0.57 10.28 -7.54
CA PHE A 39 0.46 10.13 -6.08
C PHE A 39 1.79 9.79 -5.40
N GLY A 40 2.83 9.44 -6.16
CA GLY A 40 4.15 9.13 -5.60
C GLY A 40 4.24 7.77 -4.91
N TYR A 41 3.24 6.90 -5.06
CA TYR A 41 3.22 5.58 -4.43
C TYR A 41 3.77 4.50 -5.36
N GLY A 42 4.48 3.52 -4.78
CA GLY A 42 4.76 2.27 -5.48
C GLY A 42 3.47 1.49 -5.76
N HIS A 43 3.51 0.61 -6.77
CA HIS A 43 2.34 -0.16 -7.20
C HIS A 43 2.60 -1.67 -7.21
N SER A 44 1.55 -2.50 -7.17
CA SER A 44 1.67 -3.96 -7.18
C SER A 44 2.00 -4.54 -8.57
N SER A 45 1.81 -3.76 -9.63
CA SER A 45 2.15 -4.14 -10.99
C SER A 45 3.60 -3.78 -11.31
N ALA A 46 4.47 -4.77 -11.49
CA ALA A 46 5.85 -4.54 -11.91
C ALA A 46 5.91 -3.86 -13.29
N ALA A 47 5.00 -4.21 -14.20
CA ALA A 47 4.90 -3.62 -15.53
C ALA A 47 4.57 -2.11 -15.50
N ALA A 48 3.94 -1.62 -14.42
CA ALA A 48 3.70 -0.19 -14.25
C ALA A 48 5.00 0.60 -14.06
N PHE A 49 6.00 0.01 -13.39
CA PHE A 49 7.29 0.67 -13.21
C PHE A 49 7.96 0.89 -14.57
N ASP A 50 7.93 -0.08 -15.47
CA ASP A 50 8.51 0.01 -16.83
C ASP A 50 7.96 1.18 -17.67
N LEU A 51 6.81 1.75 -17.29
CA LEU A 51 6.21 2.93 -17.94
C LEU A 51 6.75 4.26 -17.40
N VAL A 52 7.41 4.26 -16.24
CA VAL A 52 7.91 5.46 -15.55
C VAL A 52 9.43 5.58 -15.70
N SER A 53 9.95 6.80 -15.86
CA SER A 53 11.41 7.05 -15.97
C SER A 53 12.15 6.82 -14.64
N ASP A 54 13.45 6.49 -14.68
CA ASP A 54 14.25 6.34 -13.45
C ASP A 54 14.37 7.66 -12.66
N ASP A 55 14.42 8.79 -13.36
CA ASP A 55 14.42 10.12 -12.76
C ASP A 55 13.11 10.39 -12.01
N ASP A 56 11.96 10.01 -12.60
CA ASP A 56 10.66 10.15 -11.96
C ASP A 56 10.49 9.26 -10.73
N LEU A 57 10.96 8.00 -10.82
CA LEU A 57 10.96 7.09 -9.67
C LEU A 57 11.84 7.66 -8.54
N THR A 58 13.05 8.10 -8.88
CA THR A 58 14.00 8.66 -7.91
C THR A 58 13.45 9.92 -7.25
N ALA A 59 12.80 10.81 -8.02
CA ALA A 59 12.17 12.02 -7.50
C ALA A 59 11.06 11.73 -6.47
N ARG A 60 10.45 10.54 -6.52
CA ARG A 60 9.42 10.06 -5.60
C ARG A 60 9.96 9.16 -4.49
N GLY A 61 11.29 8.96 -4.43
CA GLY A 61 11.92 8.05 -3.47
C GLY A 61 11.62 6.58 -3.73
N LEU A 62 11.26 6.23 -4.96
CA LEU A 62 10.98 4.86 -5.40
C LEU A 62 12.19 4.24 -6.09
N SER A 63 12.29 2.91 -6.04
CA SER A 63 13.25 2.13 -6.84
C SER A 63 12.51 1.46 -7.99
N ARG A 64 13.23 1.30 -9.11
CA ARG A 64 12.83 0.44 -10.23
C ARG A 64 12.48 -0.97 -9.76
N ASN A 65 13.25 -1.49 -8.82
CA ASN A 65 13.01 -2.78 -8.19
C ASN A 65 12.36 -2.56 -6.82
N PRO A 66 11.04 -2.85 -6.66
CA PRO A 66 10.34 -2.62 -5.40
C PRO A 66 10.96 -3.34 -4.20
N SER A 67 11.64 -4.48 -4.41
CA SER A 67 12.33 -5.22 -3.34
C SER A 67 13.40 -4.37 -2.63
N ASP A 68 14.06 -3.44 -3.32
CA ASP A 68 15.08 -2.58 -2.72
C ASP A 68 14.55 -1.71 -1.57
N ILE A 69 13.23 -1.45 -1.58
CA ILE A 69 12.50 -0.70 -0.56
C ILE A 69 11.82 -1.66 0.41
N LEU A 70 11.11 -2.67 -0.09
CA LEU A 70 10.33 -3.58 0.75
C LEU A 70 11.21 -4.40 1.70
N ASP A 71 12.38 -4.86 1.25
CA ASP A 71 13.29 -5.69 2.07
C ASP A 71 13.94 -4.91 3.21
N LYS A 72 14.04 -3.59 3.08
CA LYS A 72 14.50 -2.67 4.13
C LYS A 72 13.36 -2.23 5.06
N GLY A 73 12.13 -2.63 4.72
CA GLY A 73 10.92 -2.23 5.41
C GLY A 73 10.69 -2.97 6.71
N VAL A 74 10.03 -2.30 7.66
CA VAL A 74 9.50 -2.94 8.88
C VAL A 74 7.99 -2.95 8.77
N PHE A 75 7.44 -4.15 8.57
CA PHE A 75 6.00 -4.40 8.47
C PHE A 75 5.38 -4.57 9.86
N LEU A 76 4.16 -4.05 10.01
CA LEU A 76 3.34 -4.36 11.17
C LEU A 76 3.07 -5.86 11.22
N ARG A 77 3.17 -6.43 12.41
CA ARG A 77 2.74 -7.79 12.73
C ARG A 77 1.56 -7.70 13.69
N ALA A 78 0.67 -8.68 13.64
CA ALA A 78 -0.38 -8.82 14.64
C ALA A 78 0.25 -8.80 16.04
N GLN A 79 -0.27 -7.96 16.93
CA GLN A 79 0.23 -7.80 18.29
C GLN A 79 -0.64 -8.60 19.25
N ALA A 80 -0.15 -8.83 20.47
CA ALA A 80 -1.01 -9.33 21.53
C ALA A 80 -2.04 -8.27 21.92
N GLU A 81 -3.25 -8.68 22.29
CA GLU A 81 -4.35 -7.80 22.71
C GLU A 81 -3.93 -6.81 23.80
N GLU A 82 -3.11 -7.26 24.75
CA GLU A 82 -2.56 -6.44 25.83
C GLU A 82 -1.73 -5.26 25.31
N ILE A 83 -0.96 -5.49 24.24
CA ILE A 83 -0.12 -4.48 23.59
C ILE A 83 -1.00 -3.50 22.81
N GLU A 84 -1.98 -3.99 22.05
CA GLU A 84 -2.92 -3.13 21.31
C GLU A 84 -3.73 -2.23 22.25
N THR A 85 -4.21 -2.79 23.35
CA THR A 85 -4.94 -2.06 24.39
C THR A 85 -4.08 -0.97 25.01
N LYS A 86 -2.82 -1.28 25.33
CA LYS A 86 -1.87 -0.29 25.84
C LYS A 86 -1.61 0.82 24.82
N ILE A 87 -1.33 0.50 23.56
CA ILE A 87 -1.10 1.49 22.50
C ILE A 87 -2.30 2.43 22.37
N ASN A 88 -3.52 1.89 22.36
CA ASN A 88 -4.74 2.68 22.22
C ASN A 88 -4.97 3.61 23.42
N ARG A 89 -4.76 3.12 24.65
CA ARG A 89 -4.86 3.96 25.86
C ARG A 89 -3.83 5.09 25.83
N ASP A 90 -2.55 4.75 25.64
CA ASP A 90 -1.45 5.71 25.71
C ASP A 90 -1.57 6.76 24.59
N TRP A 91 -1.98 6.36 23.38
CA TRP A 91 -2.29 7.29 22.29
C TRP A 91 -3.46 8.22 22.66
N GLY A 92 -4.52 7.66 23.26
CA GLY A 92 -5.68 8.42 23.72
C GLY A 92 -5.33 9.49 24.77
N GLU A 93 -4.49 9.15 25.74
CA GLU A 93 -3.98 10.10 26.75
C GLU A 93 -3.16 11.21 26.10
N MET A 94 -2.24 10.83 25.20
CA MET A 94 -1.37 11.78 24.50
C MET A 94 -2.16 12.79 23.65
N ILE A 95 -3.16 12.34 22.88
CA ILE A 95 -3.98 13.26 22.06
C ILE A 95 -4.94 14.11 22.91
N ALA A 96 -5.26 13.68 24.13
CA ALA A 96 -6.03 14.46 25.09
C ALA A 96 -5.18 15.48 25.86
N GLY A 97 -3.85 15.45 25.71
CA GLY A 97 -2.91 16.38 26.34
C GLY A 97 -2.52 16.01 27.78
N PHE A 98 -2.62 14.73 28.14
CA PHE A 98 -2.14 14.17 29.41
C PHE A 98 -0.76 13.53 29.27
#